data_AF-A0A2W0BH97-F1
#
_entry.id   AF-A0A2W0BH97-F1
#
_cell.length_a   1.000
_cell.length_b   1.000
_cell.length_c   1.000
_cell.angle_alpha   90.00
_cell.angle_beta   90.00
_cell.angle_gamma   90.00
#
_symmetry.space_group_name_H-M   'P 1'
#
loop_
_entity.id
_entity.type
_entity.pdbx_description
1 polymer ?
#
loop_
_entity_poly.entity_id
_entity_poly.type
_entity_poly.pdbx_seq_one_letter_code
_entity_poly.pdbx_strand_id
1 'polypeptide(L)'
;MASEEQGKRRSAEQSKPDWFLTISNQCSLLVGSRWAFSTAIAIVLLWAISGPYYHYSDTWQLVINTGTTIVTFLMVFLIQHTQNRDAKAINLKLDEIIFALGRAKNDLIEAEKLSDEELAELEAKYTKIRAILDARKKGGYSQKSANPEIQPEEKAA
;
A
#
# COMPACT_ATOMS: atom_id res chain seq x y z
N MET A 1 -23.10 42.95 -14.78
CA MET A 1 -22.56 43.15 -13.42
C MET A 1 -22.57 41.90 -12.53
N ALA A 2 -23.27 40.80 -12.88
CA ALA A 2 -23.17 39.53 -12.14
C ALA A 2 -22.14 38.53 -12.72
N SER A 3 -21.60 38.79 -13.91
CA SER A 3 -20.70 37.88 -14.63
C SER A 3 -19.22 38.12 -14.35
N GLU A 4 -18.85 39.28 -13.80
CA GLU A 4 -17.44 39.61 -13.48
C GLU A 4 -17.00 39.10 -12.09
N GLU A 5 -17.93 38.84 -11.17
CA GLU A 5 -17.58 38.29 -9.85
C GLU A 5 -17.26 36.79 -9.87
N GLN A 6 -17.78 36.03 -10.83
CA GLN A 6 -17.53 34.57 -10.90
C GLN A 6 -16.15 34.22 -11.46
N GLY A 7 -15.55 35.11 -12.26
CA GLY A 7 -14.17 34.96 -12.73
C GLY A 7 -13.12 35.07 -11.63
N LYS A 8 -13.46 35.72 -10.50
CA LYS A 8 -12.54 35.96 -9.38
C LYS A 8 -12.61 34.90 -8.27
N ARG A 9 -13.63 34.03 -8.28
CA ARG A 9 -13.82 32.98 -7.25
C ARG A 9 -13.12 31.64 -7.54
N ARG A 10 -12.67 31.39 -8.78
CA ARG A 10 -11.90 30.16 -9.11
C ARG A 10 -10.41 30.23 -8.77
N SER A 11 -9.89 31.40 -8.37
CA SER A 11 -8.46 31.60 -8.06
C SER A 11 -8.09 31.44 -6.58
N ALA A 12 -9.02 30.96 -5.74
CA ALA A 12 -8.83 30.89 -4.29
C ALA A 12 -8.79 29.45 -3.73
N GLU A 13 -8.59 28.43 -4.55
CA GLU A 13 -8.13 27.14 -4.02
C GLU A 13 -6.61 27.22 -3.90
N GLN A 14 -6.20 27.76 -2.75
CA GLN A 14 -4.82 27.88 -2.32
C GLN A 14 -4.13 26.52 -2.46
N SER A 15 -3.35 26.39 -3.53
CA SER A 15 -2.26 25.43 -3.65
C SER A 15 -1.40 25.62 -2.40
N LYS A 16 -1.50 24.66 -1.46
CA LYS A 16 -0.47 24.53 -0.42
C LYS A 16 0.85 24.33 -1.18
N PRO A 17 1.92 25.03 -0.81
CA PRO A 17 3.13 24.97 -1.59
C PRO A 17 3.65 23.54 -1.61
N ASP A 18 4.07 23.09 -2.79
CA ASP A 18 4.60 21.75 -3.11
C ASP A 18 5.91 21.40 -2.37
N TRP A 19 6.26 22.16 -1.33
CA TRP A 19 7.51 22.05 -0.60
C TRP A 19 7.57 20.75 0.21
N PHE A 20 6.44 20.28 0.76
CA PHE A 20 6.39 18.97 1.42
C PHE A 20 6.66 17.85 0.42
N LEU A 21 6.00 17.88 -0.75
CA LEU A 21 6.22 16.90 -1.82
C LEU A 21 7.66 16.94 -2.33
N THR A 22 8.23 18.15 -2.48
CA THR A 22 9.61 18.35 -2.91
C THR A 22 10.61 17.85 -1.86
N ILE A 23 10.42 18.17 -0.58
CA ILE A 23 11.28 17.69 0.51
C ILE A 23 11.15 16.18 0.67
N SER A 24 9.94 15.61 0.61
CA SER A 24 9.74 14.15 0.71
C SER A 24 10.38 13.40 -0.46
N ASN A 25 10.32 13.95 -1.68
CA ASN A 25 10.94 13.35 -2.85
C ASN A 25 12.48 13.49 -2.82
N GLN A 26 12.99 14.63 -2.35
CA GLN A 26 14.42 14.85 -2.15
C GLN A 26 14.99 13.99 -1.02
N CYS A 27 14.27 13.85 0.10
CA CYS A 27 14.65 12.95 1.21
C CYS A 27 14.64 11.48 0.76
N SER A 28 13.66 11.04 -0.03
CA SER A 28 13.65 9.67 -0.59
C SER A 28 14.83 9.41 -1.53
N LEU A 29 15.18 10.37 -2.39
CA LEU A 29 16.32 10.28 -3.30
C LEU A 29 17.67 10.33 -2.56
N LEU A 30 17.76 11.12 -1.49
CA LEU A 30 18.94 11.22 -0.64
C LEU A 30 19.14 9.94 0.17
N VAL A 31 18.16 9.52 0.97
CA VAL A 31 18.29 8.34 1.88
C VAL A 31 18.54 7.03 1.13
N GLY A 32 18.03 6.86 -0.09
CA GLY A 32 18.21 5.65 -0.90
C GLY A 32 19.49 5.60 -1.74
N SER A 33 20.25 6.69 -1.84
CA SER A 33 21.42 6.79 -2.72
C SER A 33 22.68 6.19 -2.07
N ARG A 34 23.51 5.50 -2.87
CA ARG A 34 24.85 5.00 -2.46
C ARG A 34 25.71 6.09 -1.79
N TRP A 35 25.52 7.34 -2.19
CA TRP A 35 26.22 8.49 -1.62
C TRP A 35 25.79 8.84 -0.19
N ALA A 36 24.51 8.66 0.16
CA ALA A 36 24.06 8.92 1.53
C ALA A 36 24.55 7.85 2.50
N PHE A 37 24.61 6.59 2.07
CA PHE A 37 25.22 5.53 2.87
C PHE A 37 26.70 5.81 3.15
N SER A 38 27.46 6.20 2.11
CA SER A 38 28.87 6.59 2.29
C SER A 38 29.03 7.80 3.21
N THR A 39 28.14 8.79 3.12
CA THR A 39 28.16 9.98 3.99
C THR A 39 27.84 9.62 5.44
N ALA A 40 26.86 8.73 5.67
CA ALA A 40 26.52 8.25 7.01
C ALA A 40 27.70 7.51 7.66
N ILE A 41 28.39 6.65 6.91
CA ILE A 41 29.61 5.97 7.39
C ILE A 41 30.69 7.00 7.73
N ALA A 42 30.92 8.00 6.88
CA ALA A 42 31.92 9.03 7.15
C ALA A 42 31.61 9.81 8.44
N ILE A 43 30.34 10.15 8.69
CA ILE A 43 29.89 10.80 9.93
C ILE A 43 30.15 9.92 11.16
N VAL A 44 29.83 8.62 11.09
CA VAL A 44 30.07 7.67 12.19
C VAL A 44 31.57 7.52 12.47
N LEU A 45 32.40 7.47 11.43
CA LEU A 45 33.85 7.39 11.58
C LEU A 45 34.44 8.66 12.20
N LEU A 46 34.01 9.85 11.75
CA LEU A 46 34.44 11.12 12.33
C LEU A 46 34.05 11.23 13.81
N TRP A 47 32.83 10.82 14.15
CA TRP A 47 32.39 10.74 15.54
C TRP A 47 33.26 9.77 16.36
N ALA A 48 33.51 8.56 15.86
CA ALA A 48 34.36 7.57 16.54
C ALA A 48 35.79 8.09 16.78
N ILE A 49 36.39 8.75 15.80
CA ILE A 49 37.75 9.33 15.88
C ILE A 49 37.80 10.50 16.88
N SER A 50 36.71 11.23 17.08
CA SER A 50 36.64 12.27 18.13
C SER A 50 36.54 11.70 19.56
N GLY A 51 36.15 10.43 19.71
CA GLY A 51 35.98 9.76 21.02
C GLY A 51 37.20 9.82 21.95
N PRO A 52 38.42 9.47 21.49
CA PRO A 52 39.65 9.59 22.28
C PRO A 52 39.93 11.00 22.81
N TYR A 53 39.62 12.05 22.05
CA TYR A 53 39.81 13.44 22.50
C TYR A 53 38.86 13.78 23.67
N TYR A 54 37.63 13.27 23.62
CA TYR A 54 36.63 13.46 24.67
C TYR A 54 36.65 12.38 25.76
N HIS A 55 37.68 11.52 25.79
CA HIS A 55 37.80 10.40 26.72
C HIS A 55 36.55 9.50 26.78
N TYR A 56 35.84 9.35 25.66
CA TYR A 56 34.57 8.61 25.59
C TYR A 56 33.53 9.05 26.64
N SER A 57 33.48 10.36 26.94
CA SER A 57 32.60 10.93 27.96
C SER A 57 31.10 10.66 27.73
N ASP A 58 30.32 10.76 28.80
CA ASP A 58 28.86 10.63 28.75
C ASP A 58 28.22 11.62 27.78
N THR A 59 28.75 12.84 27.66
CA THR A 59 28.27 13.84 26.70
C THR A 59 28.53 13.42 25.26
N TRP A 60 29.70 12.82 24.98
CA TRP A 60 30.05 12.35 23.64
C TRP A 60 29.14 11.21 23.16
N GLN A 61 28.76 10.30 24.07
CA GLN A 61 27.78 9.24 23.81
C GLN A 61 26.35 9.79 23.70
N LEU A 62 25.98 10.74 24.57
CA LEU A 62 24.66 11.36 24.57
C LEU A 62 24.36 12.05 23.24
N VAL A 63 25.34 12.76 22.65
CA VAL A 63 25.16 13.45 21.37
C VAL A 63 24.75 12.48 20.25
N ILE A 64 25.41 11.31 20.11
CA ILE A 64 25.04 10.37 19.04
C ILE A 64 23.72 9.66 19.32
N ASN A 65 23.46 9.31 20.58
CA ASN A 65 22.22 8.64 20.97
C ASN A 65 21.01 9.56 20.78
N THR A 66 21.10 10.81 21.24
CA THR A 66 20.04 11.82 21.04
C THR A 66 19.87 12.14 19.56
N GLY A 67 20.96 12.35 18.82
CA GLY A 67 20.90 12.64 17.39
C GLY A 67 20.24 11.52 16.58
N THR A 68 20.69 10.28 16.80
CA THR A 68 20.14 9.11 16.10
C THR A 68 18.67 8.90 16.48
N THR A 69 18.27 9.14 17.72
CA THR A 69 16.87 9.03 18.15
C THR A 69 15.98 10.02 17.41
N ILE A 70 16.40 11.28 17.28
CA ILE A 70 15.65 12.29 16.50
C ILE A 70 15.54 11.88 15.04
N VAL A 71 16.66 11.49 14.42
CA VAL A 71 16.68 11.04 13.01
C VAL A 71 15.77 9.82 12.82
N THR A 72 15.82 8.86 13.73
CA THR A 72 14.98 7.65 13.69
C THR A 72 13.50 8.00 13.84
N PHE A 73 13.16 8.89 14.78
CA PHE A 73 11.78 9.36 14.96
C PHE A 73 11.25 10.02 13.68
N LEU A 74 12.04 10.92 13.07
CA LEU A 74 11.71 11.54 11.78
C LEU A 74 11.61 10.50 10.66
N MET A 75 12.50 9.50 10.63
CA MET A 75 12.49 8.43 9.63
C MET A 75 11.22 7.58 9.72
N VAL A 76 10.73 7.28 10.93
CA VAL A 76 9.44 6.59 11.12
C VAL A 76 8.31 7.38 10.47
N PHE A 77 8.22 8.70 10.68
CA PHE A 77 7.21 9.53 10.00
C PHE A 77 7.38 9.58 8.48
N LEU A 78 8.61 9.67 7.99
CA LEU A 78 8.89 9.67 6.54
C LEU A 78 8.50 8.35 5.89
N ILE A 79 8.82 7.22 6.54
CA ILE A 79 8.44 5.88 6.11
C ILE A 79 6.92 5.76 6.12
N GLN A 80 6.25 6.15 7.22
CA GLN A 80 4.79 6.11 7.32
C GLN A 80 4.11 6.98 6.25
N HIS A 81 4.62 8.17 5.96
CA HIS A 81 4.09 9.03 4.90
C HIS A 81 4.22 8.39 3.52
N THR A 82 5.40 7.85 3.22
CA THR A 82 5.67 7.19 1.93
C THR A 82 4.83 5.92 1.78
N GLN A 83 4.77 5.10 2.83
CA GLN A 83 3.94 3.89 2.88
C GLN A 83 2.45 4.20 2.73
N ASN A 84 1.95 5.25 3.37
CA ASN A 84 0.54 5.65 3.26
C ASN A 84 0.19 6.09 1.82
N ARG A 85 1.09 6.80 1.15
CA ARG A 85 0.91 7.20 -0.26
C ARG A 85 0.96 5.98 -1.19
N ASP A 86 1.90 5.08 -0.97
CA ASP A 86 2.09 3.89 -1.80
C ASP A 86 0.91 2.90 -1.64
N ALA A 87 0.39 2.72 -0.42
CA ALA A 87 -0.80 1.92 -0.16
C ALA A 87 -2.01 2.46 -0.94
N LYS A 88 -2.24 3.78 -0.91
CA LYS A 88 -3.32 4.42 -1.67
C LYS A 88 -3.16 4.24 -3.19
N ALA A 89 -1.93 4.33 -3.70
CA ALA A 89 -1.66 4.12 -5.12
C ALA A 89 -1.89 2.66 -5.55
N ILE A 90 -1.62 1.69 -4.67
CA ILE A 90 -1.91 0.28 -4.92
C ILE A 90 -3.43 0.05 -5.03
N ASN A 91 -4.21 0.59 -4.10
CA ASN A 91 -5.67 0.43 -4.12
C ASN A 91 -6.28 1.02 -5.40
N LEU A 92 -5.90 2.24 -5.78
CA LEU A 92 -6.37 2.85 -7.03
C LEU A 92 -6.02 2.03 -8.28
N LYS A 93 -4.86 1.38 -8.32
CA LYS A 93 -4.47 0.50 -9.43
C LYS A 93 -5.30 -0.78 -9.45
N LEU A 94 -5.60 -1.35 -8.28
CA LEU A 94 -6.46 -2.54 -8.16
C LEU A 94 -7.89 -2.20 -8.59
N ASP A 95 -8.40 -1.03 -8.21
CA ASP A 95 -9.73 -0.54 -8.58
C ASP A 95 -9.87 -0.43 -10.10
N GLU A 96 -8.88 0.16 -10.77
CA GLU A 96 -8.84 0.25 -12.24
C GLU A 96 -8.83 -1.14 -12.90
N ILE A 97 -8.05 -2.09 -12.36
CA ILE A 97 -8.01 -3.47 -12.88
C ILE A 97 -9.36 -4.16 -12.68
N ILE A 98 -9.98 -4.02 -11.51
CA ILE A 98 -11.29 -4.61 -11.20
C ILE A 98 -12.37 -4.01 -12.11
N PHE A 99 -12.35 -2.70 -12.30
CA PHE A 99 -13.24 -1.98 -13.21
C PHE A 99 -13.07 -2.47 -14.66
N ALA A 100 -11.83 -2.55 -15.15
CA ALA A 100 -11.52 -3.00 -16.52
C ALA A 100 -11.88 -4.47 -16.77
N LEU A 101 -11.81 -5.33 -15.74
CA LEU A 101 -12.20 -6.74 -15.82
C LEU A 101 -13.73 -6.95 -15.86
N GLY A 102 -14.54 -5.93 -15.56
CA GLY A 102 -16.00 -5.89 -15.78
C GLY A 102 -16.83 -6.99 -15.11
N ARG A 103 -16.22 -7.90 -14.34
CA ARG A 103 -16.86 -9.09 -13.75
C ARG A 103 -16.88 -9.11 -12.22
N ALA A 104 -16.12 -8.24 -11.56
CA ALA A 104 -16.22 -8.07 -10.12
C ALA A 104 -17.21 -6.94 -9.82
N LYS A 105 -18.18 -7.21 -8.95
CA LYS A 105 -19.22 -6.24 -8.58
C LYS A 105 -18.59 -5.07 -7.84
N ASN A 106 -19.10 -3.87 -8.10
CA ASN A 106 -18.64 -2.58 -7.55
C ASN A 106 -18.43 -2.59 -6.02
N ASP A 107 -19.16 -3.46 -5.30
CA ASP A 107 -19.06 -3.68 -3.85
C ASP A 107 -17.62 -3.94 -3.34
N LEU A 108 -16.69 -4.43 -4.17
CA LEU A 108 -15.29 -4.67 -3.78
C LEU A 108 -14.33 -3.51 -4.09
N ILE A 109 -14.72 -2.57 -4.97
CA ILE A 109 -13.87 -1.49 -5.50
C ILE A 109 -13.62 -0.39 -4.44
N GLU A 110 -14.34 -0.40 -3.33
CA GLU A 110 -14.12 0.54 -2.22
C GLU A 110 -14.13 -0.14 -0.85
N ALA A 111 -13.74 -1.42 -0.79
CA ALA A 111 -13.78 -2.19 0.45
C ALA A 111 -12.97 -1.56 1.60
N GLU A 112 -11.94 -0.76 1.28
CA GLU A 112 -11.13 0.01 2.23
C GLU A 112 -11.86 1.15 2.95
N LYS A 113 -13.01 1.60 2.42
CA LYS A 113 -13.79 2.73 2.96
C LYS A 113 -14.99 2.27 3.79
N LEU A 114 -15.29 0.97 3.78
CA LEU A 114 -16.39 0.37 4.52
C LEU A 114 -16.11 0.44 6.02
N SER A 115 -17.15 0.60 6.83
CA SER A 115 -17.04 0.38 8.27
C SER A 115 -16.72 -1.09 8.57
N ASP A 116 -16.24 -1.38 9.78
CA ASP A 116 -15.97 -2.76 10.19
C ASP A 116 -17.24 -3.64 10.10
N GLU A 117 -18.41 -3.09 10.42
CA GLU A 117 -19.70 -3.78 10.26
C GLU A 117 -20.02 -4.05 8.79
N GLU A 118 -19.87 -3.06 7.91
CA GLU A 118 -20.13 -3.20 6.48
C GLU A 118 -19.16 -4.19 5.81
N LEU A 119 -17.89 -4.20 6.25
CA LEU A 119 -16.88 -5.15 5.80
C LEU A 119 -17.21 -6.58 6.23
N ALA A 120 -17.68 -6.77 7.47
CA ALA A 120 -18.13 -8.07 7.97
C ALA A 120 -19.36 -8.59 7.21
N GLU A 121 -20.31 -7.72 6.88
CA GLU A 121 -21.46 -8.07 6.04
C GLU A 121 -21.03 -8.50 4.63
N LEU A 122 -20.07 -7.77 4.04
CA LEU A 122 -19.51 -8.10 2.74
C LEU A 122 -18.79 -9.45 2.76
N GLU A 123 -17.97 -9.72 3.78
CA GLU A 123 -17.29 -11.00 3.98
C GLU A 123 -18.29 -12.15 4.12
N ALA A 124 -19.36 -11.96 4.92
CA ALA A 124 -20.41 -12.96 5.10
C ALA A 124 -21.14 -13.27 3.78
N LYS A 125 -21.41 -12.24 2.96
CA LYS A 125 -22.02 -12.39 1.62
C LYS A 125 -21.14 -13.24 0.69
N TYR A 126 -19.84 -12.93 0.61
CA TYR A 126 -18.91 -13.68 -0.25
C TYR A 126 -18.66 -15.10 0.24
N THR A 127 -18.61 -15.32 1.56
CA THR A 127 -18.47 -16.66 2.16
C THR A 127 -19.67 -17.55 1.79
N LYS A 128 -20.90 -17.01 1.85
CA LYS A 128 -22.11 -17.73 1.41
C LYS A 128 -22.07 -18.06 -0.08
N ILE A 129 -21.67 -17.12 -0.93
CA ILE A 129 -21.54 -17.35 -2.38
C ILE A 129 -20.52 -18.46 -2.66
N ARG A 130 -19.37 -18.44 -1.99
CA ARG A 130 -18.32 -19.46 -2.15
C ARG A 130 -18.82 -20.84 -1.73
N ALA A 131 -19.53 -20.94 -0.61
CA ALA A 131 -20.15 -22.19 -0.16
C ALA A 131 -21.16 -22.75 -1.18
N ILE A 132 -21.99 -21.89 -1.78
CA ILE A 132 -22.94 -22.29 -2.84
C ILE A 132 -22.21 -22.79 -4.08
N LEU A 133 -21.13 -22.10 -4.51
CA LEU A 133 -20.34 -22.51 -5.67
C LEU A 133 -19.61 -23.84 -5.44
N ASP A 134 -19.07 -24.05 -4.25
CA ASP A 134 -18.40 -25.31 -3.87
C ASP A 134 -19.40 -26.47 -3.80
N ALA A 135 -20.60 -26.23 -3.26
CA ALA A 135 -21.69 -27.21 -3.27
C ALA A 135 -22.14 -27.55 -4.71
N ARG A 136 -22.24 -26.54 -5.59
CA ARG A 136 -22.58 -26.74 -7.01
C ARG A 136 -21.50 -27.52 -7.77
N LYS A 137 -20.22 -27.27 -7.50
CA LYS A 137 -19.10 -28.05 -8.06
C LYS A 137 -19.16 -29.52 -7.62
N LYS A 138 -19.45 -29.79 -6.34
CA LYS A 138 -19.61 -31.15 -5.81
C LYS A 138 -20.84 -31.86 -6.42
N GLY A 139 -21.95 -31.15 -6.63
CA GLY A 139 -23.14 -31.70 -7.29
C GLY A 139 -22.95 -31.99 -8.79
N GLY A 140 -22.20 -31.16 -9.50
CA GLY A 140 -21.88 -31.35 -10.93
C GLY A 140 -20.95 -32.53 -11.21
N TYR A 141 -20.12 -32.94 -10.24
CA TYR A 141 -19.29 -34.14 -10.35
C TYR A 141 -20.12 -35.43 -10.21
N SER A 142 -21.18 -35.41 -9.38
CA SER A 142 -22.06 -36.56 -9.14
C SER A 142 -22.97 -36.88 -10.33
N GLN A 143 -23.46 -35.86 -11.06
CA GLN A 143 -24.34 -36.09 -12.21
C GLN A 143 -23.59 -36.62 -13.45
N LYS A 144 -22.26 -36.35 -13.56
CA LYS A 144 -21.44 -36.80 -14.70
C LYS A 144 -20.85 -38.21 -14.50
N SER A 145 -20.76 -38.70 -13.25
CA SER A 145 -20.33 -40.08 -12.95
C SER A 145 -21.46 -41.09 -12.83
N ALA A 146 -22.73 -40.65 -12.94
CA ALA A 146 -23.91 -41.50 -12.83
C ALA A 146 -24.60 -41.77 -14.19
N ASN A 147 -23.87 -41.66 -15.31
CA ASN A 147 -24.33 -42.21 -16.58
C ASN A 147 -23.59 -43.55 -16.81
N PRO A 148 -24.23 -44.72 -16.58
CA PRO A 148 -23.63 -45.97 -16.97
C PRO A 148 -23.53 -45.99 -18.50
N GLU A 149 -22.31 -46.16 -19.02
CA GLU A 149 -22.06 -46.37 -20.44
C GLU A 149 -23.02 -47.44 -20.98
N ILE A 150 -23.99 -47.00 -21.79
CA ILE A 150 -24.68 -47.87 -22.72
C ILE A 150 -23.64 -48.22 -23.79
N GLN A 151 -23.07 -49.43 -23.70
CA GLN A 151 -22.25 -50.00 -24.76
C GLN A 151 -23.18 -50.36 -25.94
N PRO A 152 -23.04 -49.76 -27.13
CA PRO A 152 -23.72 -50.25 -28.31
C PRO A 152 -22.89 -51.38 -28.93
N GLU A 153 -23.50 -52.56 -28.97
CA GLU A 153 -23.47 -53.54 -30.06
C GLU A 153 -22.15 -53.62 -30.89
N GLU A 154 -21.22 -54.46 -30.45
CA GLU A 154 -20.14 -54.95 -31.33
C GLU A 154 -20.69 -56.08 -32.21
N LYS A 155 -21.14 -55.72 -33.41
CA LYS A 155 -21.32 -56.67 -34.51
C LYS A 155 -19.94 -57.15 -34.96
N ALA A 156 -19.63 -58.41 -34.70
CA ALA A 156 -18.54 -59.13 -35.36
C ALA A 156 -19.05 -60.48 -35.89
N ALA A 157 -18.95 -60.59 -37.22
CA ALA A 157 -18.99 -61.81 -38.07
C ALA A 157 -20.30 -62.59 -38.18
#